data_AF-A0A4R6L8P1-F1
#
_entry.id   AF-A0A4R6L8P1-F1
#
_cell.length_a   1.000
_cell.length_b   1.000
_cell.length_c   1.000
_cell.angle_alpha   90.00
_cell.angle_beta   90.00
_cell.angle_gamma   90.00
#
_symmetry.space_group_name_H-M   'P 1'
#
loop_
_entity.id
_entity.type
_entity.pdbx_description
1 polymer ?
#
loop_
_entity_poly.entity_id
_entity_poly.type
_entity_poly.pdbx_seq_one_letter_code
_entity_poly.pdbx_strand_id
1 'polypeptide(L)'
;MIAIVKEHLTQAGNFSLFIGRFFKEILVPPFQINEFLRQCYTIGCKSLPLVSITGFIMGLVLTIQSRPTMTKFGAESWLPSMVSLSLIREIAPVVTALICAGKIASGIGAELGSMKVSSQIDAMEVSAVNPYKYLVVTRTLATTLMVPLLVIFADLVGIFGGYIGYNIHNTITMRRYFQK
;
A
#
# COMPACT_ATOMS: atom_id res chain seq x y z
N MET A 1 -24.81 12.54 27.90
CA MET A 1 -24.97 11.34 27.04
C MET A 1 -25.59 11.69 25.69
N ILE A 2 -26.79 12.29 25.62
CA ILE A 2 -27.46 12.64 24.35
C ILE A 2 -26.65 13.62 23.47
N ALA A 3 -26.00 14.63 24.07
CA ALA A 3 -25.16 15.59 23.34
C ALA A 3 -23.95 14.92 22.67
N ILE A 4 -23.29 13.99 23.37
CA ILE A 4 -22.13 13.23 22.86
C ILE A 4 -22.56 12.33 21.70
N VAL A 5 -23.70 11.63 21.83
CA VAL A 5 -24.25 10.80 20.76
C VAL A 5 -24.61 11.65 19.53
N LYS A 6 -25.22 12.82 19.73
CA LYS A 6 -25.56 13.74 18.64
C LYS A 6 -24.31 14.27 17.93
N GLU A 7 -23.25 14.57 18.68
CA GLU A 7 -21.98 15.03 18.13
C GLU A 7 -21.31 13.95 17.28
N HIS A 8 -21.22 12.71 17.79
CA HIS A 8 -20.70 11.58 17.01
C HIS A 8 -21.50 11.31 15.74
N LEU A 9 -22.84 11.36 15.81
CA LEU A 9 -23.68 11.20 14.62
C LEU A 9 -23.43 12.32 13.60
N THR A 10 -23.26 13.56 14.05
CA THR A 10 -23.03 14.71 13.16
C THR A 10 -21.66 14.60 12.49
N GLN A 11 -20.63 14.19 13.24
CA GLN A 11 -19.29 13.93 12.69
C GLN A 11 -19.31 12.80 11.65
N ALA A 12 -19.99 11.69 11.96
CA ALA A 12 -20.16 10.58 11.02
C ALA A 12 -20.91 11.02 9.75
N GLY A 13 -21.95 11.84 9.89
CA GLY A 13 -22.68 12.42 8.76
C GLY A 13 -21.80 13.31 7.88
N ASN A 14 -21.03 14.23 8.49
CA ASN A 14 -20.11 15.10 7.76
C ASN A 14 -19.01 14.30 7.04
N PHE A 15 -18.49 13.24 7.66
CA PHE A 15 -17.53 12.34 7.04
C PHE A 15 -18.12 11.56 5.87
N SER A 16 -19.35 11.06 6.01
CA SER A 16 -20.08 10.40 4.93
C SER A 16 -20.31 11.34 3.75
N LEU A 17 -20.71 12.59 4.00
CA LEU A 17 -20.85 13.62 2.96
C LEU A 17 -19.52 13.94 2.28
N PHE A 18 -18.41 13.98 3.04
CA PHE A 18 -17.07 14.17 2.50
C PHE A 18 -16.67 13.04 1.54
N ILE A 19 -16.95 11.78 1.89
CA ILE A 19 -16.72 10.62 1.02
C ILE A 19 -17.63 10.67 -0.21
N GLY A 20 -18.91 10.98 -0.04
CA GLY A 20 -19.85 11.11 -1.16
C GLY A 20 -19.41 12.20 -2.15
N ARG A 21 -18.88 13.31 -1.64
CA ARG A 21 -18.29 14.37 -2.46
C ARG A 21 -17.08 13.88 -3.26
N PHE A 22 -16.24 13.02 -2.69
CA PHE A 22 -15.06 12.49 -3.38
C PHE A 22 -15.46 11.75 -4.67
N PHE A 23 -16.41 10.81 -4.58
CA PHE A 23 -16.89 10.06 -5.75
C PHE A 23 -17.52 10.96 -6.82
N LYS A 24 -18.23 12.01 -6.41
CA LYS A 24 -18.77 12.99 -7.35
C LYS A 24 -17.65 13.77 -8.05
N GLU A 25 -16.68 14.29 -7.29
CA GLU A 25 -15.61 15.14 -7.80
C GLU A 25 -14.60 14.38 -8.68
N ILE A 26 -14.48 13.06 -8.54
CA ILE A 26 -13.69 12.19 -9.43
C ILE A 26 -14.18 12.25 -10.88
N LEU A 27 -15.48 12.45 -11.11
CA LEU A 27 -16.08 12.41 -12.46
C LEU A 27 -16.25 13.80 -13.08
N VAL A 28 -16.09 14.87 -12.29
CA VAL A 28 -16.34 16.24 -12.74
C VAL A 28 -15.03 16.88 -13.22
N PRO A 29 -14.94 17.35 -14.47
CA PRO A 29 -13.75 18.08 -14.96
C PRO A 29 -13.58 19.45 -14.24
N PRO A 30 -12.40 20.09 -14.26
CA PRO A 30 -11.13 19.63 -14.87
C PRO A 30 -10.35 18.66 -13.98
N PHE A 31 -9.67 17.70 -14.60
CA PHE A 31 -8.79 16.73 -13.92
C PHE A 31 -7.36 17.26 -13.84
N GLN A 32 -6.74 17.11 -12.67
CA GLN A 32 -5.39 17.61 -12.43
C GLN A 32 -4.36 16.49 -12.56
N ILE A 33 -4.16 16.05 -13.81
CA ILE A 33 -3.35 14.88 -14.16
C ILE A 33 -1.89 15.04 -13.71
N ASN A 34 -1.33 16.25 -13.85
CA ASN A 34 0.05 16.53 -13.47
C ASN A 34 0.31 16.30 -11.97
N GLU A 35 -0.59 16.78 -11.12
CA GLU A 35 -0.49 16.56 -9.68
C GLU A 35 -0.75 15.08 -9.34
N PHE A 36 -1.72 14.44 -9.99
CA PHE A 36 -1.95 13.00 -9.82
C PHE A 36 -0.70 12.16 -10.13
N LEU A 37 0.01 12.43 -11.24
CA LEU A 37 1.25 11.75 -11.60
C LEU A 37 2.37 12.00 -10.58
N ARG A 38 2.48 13.24 -10.09
CA ARG A 38 3.43 13.59 -9.02
C ARG A 38 3.14 12.83 -7.73
N GLN A 39 1.87 12.68 -7.37
CA GLN A 39 1.44 11.90 -6.21
C GLN A 39 1.71 10.41 -6.43
N CYS A 40 1.46 9.87 -7.63
CA CYS A 40 1.82 8.50 -7.97
C CYS A 40 3.33 8.23 -7.81
N TYR A 41 4.19 9.14 -8.29
CA TYR A 41 5.64 9.03 -8.10
C TYR A 41 6.03 9.06 -6.62
N THR A 42 5.43 9.97 -5.85
CA THR A 42 5.73 10.14 -4.42
C THR A 42 5.27 8.94 -3.58
N ILE A 43 4.10 8.41 -3.87
CA ILE A 43 3.50 7.28 -3.14
C ILE A 43 4.13 5.96 -3.56
N GLY A 44 4.25 5.72 -4.87
CA GLY A 44 4.77 4.49 -5.43
C GLY A 44 6.28 4.44 -5.47
N CYS A 45 6.91 5.25 -6.34
CA CYS A 45 8.34 5.14 -6.62
C CYS A 45 9.20 5.35 -5.37
N LYS A 46 8.87 6.34 -4.51
CA LYS A 46 9.60 6.55 -3.24
C LYS A 46 9.33 5.47 -2.18
N SER A 47 8.36 4.59 -2.39
CA SER A 47 8.08 3.45 -1.51
C SER A 47 8.68 2.14 -2.00
N LEU A 48 9.09 2.05 -3.27
CA LEU A 48 9.71 0.85 -3.83
C LEU A 48 10.87 0.30 -3.00
N PRO A 49 11.85 1.10 -2.51
CA PRO A 49 12.96 0.55 -1.74
C PRO A 49 12.53 -0.07 -0.40
N LEU A 50 11.54 0.54 0.25
CA LEU A 50 11.03 0.05 1.52
C LEU A 50 10.25 -1.26 1.32
N VAL A 51 9.41 -1.31 0.28
CA VAL A 51 8.61 -2.48 -0.07
C VAL A 51 9.49 -3.63 -0.57
N SER A 52 10.55 -3.35 -1.33
CA SER A 52 11.48 -4.38 -1.81
C SER A 52 12.23 -5.05 -0.66
N ILE A 53 12.80 -4.28 0.25
CA ILE A 53 13.55 -4.81 1.40
C ILE A 53 12.63 -5.65 2.28
N THR A 54 11.45 -5.12 2.62
CA THR A 54 10.49 -5.83 3.49
C THR A 54 9.92 -7.09 2.84
N GLY A 55 9.50 -7.01 1.57
CA GLY A 55 9.01 -8.16 0.81
C GLY A 55 10.07 -9.26 0.68
N PHE A 56 11.31 -8.88 0.34
CA PHE A 56 12.44 -9.81 0.24
C PHE A 56 12.68 -10.58 1.54
N ILE A 57 12.78 -9.84 2.65
CA ILE A 57 13.03 -10.42 3.98
C ILE A 57 11.87 -11.35 4.38
N MET A 58 10.62 -10.96 4.13
CA MET A 58 9.46 -11.79 4.45
C MET A 58 9.49 -13.13 3.71
N GLY A 59 9.76 -13.12 2.40
CA GLY A 59 9.85 -14.36 1.63
C GLY A 59 10.98 -15.28 2.09
N LEU A 60 12.14 -14.71 2.41
CA LEU A 60 13.28 -15.45 2.96
C LEU A 60 12.92 -16.09 4.31
N VAL A 61 12.40 -15.29 5.25
CA VAL A 61 12.06 -15.74 6.61
C VAL A 61 10.99 -16.83 6.59
N LEU A 62 9.92 -16.65 5.82
CA LEU A 62 8.86 -17.66 5.69
C LEU A 62 9.39 -19.00 5.21
N THR A 63 10.32 -18.96 4.26
CA THR A 63 10.93 -20.17 3.71
C THR A 63 11.76 -20.92 4.75
N ILE A 64 12.64 -20.19 5.46
CA ILE A 64 13.51 -20.78 6.50
C ILE A 64 12.68 -21.30 7.66
N GLN A 65 11.65 -20.55 8.09
CA GLN A 65 10.82 -20.93 9.24
C GLN A 65 9.89 -22.11 8.94
N SER A 66 9.39 -22.22 7.71
CA SER A 66 8.43 -23.28 7.33
C SER A 66 9.12 -24.60 6.99
N ARG A 67 10.42 -24.57 6.68
CA ARG A 67 11.22 -25.74 6.32
C ARG A 67 11.17 -26.86 7.37
N PRO A 68 11.47 -26.64 8.67
CA PRO A 68 11.46 -27.71 9.66
C PRO A 68 10.11 -28.41 9.81
N THR A 69 9.01 -27.69 9.57
CA THR A 69 7.67 -28.27 9.59
C THR A 69 7.47 -29.17 8.37
N MET A 70 7.83 -28.70 7.17
CA MET A 70 7.67 -29.48 5.94
C MET A 70 8.57 -30.72 5.90
N THR A 71 9.78 -30.64 6.43
CA THR A 71 10.69 -31.80 6.51
C THR A 71 10.16 -32.88 7.45
N LYS A 72 9.55 -32.51 8.58
CA LYS A 72 8.91 -33.46 9.51
C LYS A 72 7.79 -34.26 8.86
N PHE A 73 7.05 -33.65 7.93
CA PHE A 73 5.99 -34.31 7.16
C PHE A 73 6.50 -35.00 5.88
N GLY A 74 7.81 -34.96 5.59
CA GLY A 74 8.37 -35.47 4.33
C GLY A 74 7.94 -34.67 3.08
N ALA A 75 7.35 -33.48 3.27
CA ALA A 75 6.74 -32.66 2.22
C ALA A 75 7.59 -31.44 1.84
N GLU A 76 8.92 -31.52 2.00
CA GLU A 76 9.85 -30.41 1.70
C GLU A 76 9.75 -29.91 0.25
N SER A 77 9.31 -30.78 -0.67
CA SER A 77 9.10 -30.41 -2.07
C SER A 77 7.95 -29.43 -2.32
N TRP A 78 7.01 -29.30 -1.38
CA TRP A 78 5.84 -28.39 -1.47
C TRP A 78 6.10 -27.02 -0.85
N LEU A 79 7.29 -26.84 -0.26
CA LEU A 79 7.67 -25.61 0.41
C LEU A 79 7.62 -24.39 -0.53
N PRO A 80 8.16 -24.44 -1.78
CA PRO A 80 8.06 -23.31 -2.72
C PRO A 80 6.62 -22.88 -3.02
N SER A 81 5.74 -23.83 -3.30
CA SER A 81 4.33 -23.56 -3.61
C SER A 81 3.58 -23.03 -2.39
N MET A 82 3.87 -23.55 -1.20
CA MET A 82 3.31 -23.03 0.06
C MET A 82 3.72 -21.57 0.28
N VAL A 83 5.01 -21.26 0.23
CA VAL A 83 5.53 -19.89 0.46
C VAL A 83 4.97 -18.92 -0.57
N SER A 84 4.97 -19.30 -1.85
CA SER A 84 4.46 -18.44 -2.91
C SER A 84 2.97 -18.14 -2.74
N LEU A 85 2.17 -19.14 -2.37
CA LEU A 85 0.74 -18.96 -2.16
C LEU A 85 0.44 -18.09 -0.92
N SER A 86 1.16 -18.30 0.17
CA SER A 86 1.02 -17.51 1.41
C SER A 86 1.45 -16.05 1.21
N LEU A 87 2.49 -15.80 0.42
CA LEU A 87 2.93 -14.44 0.08
C LEU A 87 1.83 -13.67 -0.68
N ILE A 88 1.37 -14.24 -1.80
CA ILE A 88 0.42 -13.60 -2.70
C ILE A 88 -0.94 -13.36 -2.03
N ARG A 89 -1.41 -14.31 -1.21
CA ARG A 89 -2.76 -14.22 -0.64
C ARG A 89 -2.84 -13.38 0.63
N GLU A 90 -1.78 -13.37 1.43
CA GLU A 90 -1.86 -12.84 2.79
C GLU A 90 -0.73 -11.87 3.08
N ILE A 91 0.52 -12.36 3.06
CA ILE A 91 1.63 -11.63 3.66
C ILE A 91 1.98 -10.36 2.90
N ALA A 92 2.14 -10.42 1.57
CA ALA A 92 2.50 -9.23 0.81
C ALA A 92 1.39 -8.16 0.79
N PRO A 93 0.09 -8.51 0.60
CA PRO A 93 -1.00 -7.55 0.75
C PRO A 93 -1.05 -6.89 2.13
N VAL A 94 -0.99 -7.68 3.20
CA VAL A 94 -1.14 -7.18 4.58
C VAL A 94 0.04 -6.30 4.99
N VAL A 95 1.28 -6.76 4.74
CA VAL A 95 2.49 -6.01 5.13
C VAL A 95 2.59 -4.71 4.35
N THR A 96 2.34 -4.75 3.03
CA THR A 96 2.38 -3.55 2.19
C THR A 96 1.29 -2.55 2.62
N ALA A 97 0.07 -3.01 2.90
CA ALA A 97 -1.02 -2.16 3.38
C ALA A 97 -0.68 -1.50 4.72
N LEU A 98 -0.11 -2.23 5.67
CA LEU A 98 0.30 -1.70 6.98
C LEU A 98 1.39 -0.62 6.83
N ILE A 99 2.42 -0.89 6.02
CA ILE A 99 3.51 0.06 5.74
C ILE A 99 2.96 1.32 5.08
N CYS A 100 2.07 1.15 4.09
CA CYS A 100 1.46 2.27 3.39
C CYS A 100 0.57 3.10 4.31
N ALA A 101 -0.24 2.46 5.16
CA ALA A 101 -1.05 3.14 6.15
C ALA A 101 -0.19 3.97 7.13
N GLY A 102 0.96 3.45 7.57
CA GLY A 102 1.88 4.20 8.42
C GLY A 102 2.57 5.36 7.69
N LYS A 103 3.41 5.03 6.70
CA LYS A 103 4.29 6.00 6.01
C LYS A 103 3.52 6.99 5.16
N ILE A 104 2.62 6.51 4.30
CA ILE A 104 1.95 7.36 3.31
C ILE A 104 0.86 8.20 3.99
N ALA A 105 0.04 7.62 4.88
CA ALA A 105 -1.00 8.40 5.55
C ALA A 105 -0.41 9.48 6.47
N SER A 106 0.66 9.16 7.22
CA SER A 106 1.36 10.16 8.04
C SER A 106 2.00 11.25 7.19
N GLY A 107 2.59 10.89 6.05
CA GLY A 107 3.16 11.85 5.10
C GLY A 107 2.12 12.81 4.52
N ILE A 108 0.96 12.28 4.09
CA ILE A 108 -0.15 13.09 3.58
C ILE A 108 -0.71 14.00 4.70
N GLY A 109 -0.89 13.46 5.91
CA GLY A 109 -1.37 14.24 7.06
C GLY A 109 -0.42 15.38 7.43
N ALA A 110 0.89 15.13 7.45
CA ALA A 110 1.89 16.15 7.71
C ALA A 110 1.95 17.22 6.61
N GLU A 111 1.84 16.81 5.34
CA GLU A 111 1.83 17.72 4.20
C GLU A 111 0.59 18.64 4.23
N LEU A 112 -0.61 18.07 4.39
CA LEU A 112 -1.85 18.84 4.50
C LEU A 112 -1.87 19.74 5.74
N GLY A 113 -1.35 19.25 6.87
CA GLY A 113 -1.20 20.03 8.10
C GLY A 113 -0.29 21.25 7.91
N SER A 114 0.86 21.04 7.27
CA SER A 114 1.80 22.12 6.94
C SER A 114 1.18 23.13 5.97
N MET A 115 0.48 22.67 4.93
CA MET A 115 -0.23 23.52 3.97
C MET A 115 -1.35 24.35 4.64
N LYS A 116 -2.02 23.78 5.65
CA LYS A 116 -3.04 24.49 6.43
C LYS A 116 -2.43 25.57 7.33
N VAL A 117 -1.36 25.26 8.05
CA VAL A 117 -0.69 26.22 8.96
C VAL A 117 -0.03 27.37 8.19
N SER A 118 0.44 27.10 6.97
CA SER A 118 1.02 28.12 6.07
C SER A 118 -0.01 28.85 5.20
N SER A 119 -1.31 28.67 5.44
CA SER A 119 -2.42 29.25 4.66
C SER A 119 -2.35 29.00 3.15
N GLN A 120 -1.63 27.97 2.70
CA GLN A 120 -1.53 27.63 1.28
C GLN A 120 -2.87 27.14 0.72
N ILE A 121 -3.66 26.45 1.53
CA ILE A 121 -5.00 25.97 1.14
C ILE A 121 -5.94 27.16 0.88
N ASP A 122 -5.91 28.15 1.76
CA ASP A 122 -6.74 29.36 1.63
C ASP A 122 -6.29 30.19 0.41
N ALA A 123 -4.98 30.28 0.17
CA ALA A 123 -4.44 30.95 -1.01
C ALA A 123 -4.88 30.31 -2.32
N MET A 124 -5.02 28.97 -2.37
CA MET A 124 -5.55 28.26 -3.54
C MET A 124 -7.02 28.61 -3.78
N GLU A 125 -7.83 28.68 -2.72
CA GLU A 125 -9.25 29.03 -2.82
C GLU A 125 -9.46 30.46 -3.35
N VAL A 126 -8.66 31.42 -2.89
CA VAL A 126 -8.67 32.80 -3.39
C VAL A 126 -8.18 32.89 -4.85
N SER A 127 -7.34 31.96 -5.29
CA SER A 127 -6.82 31.89 -6.67
C SER A 127 -7.77 31.16 -7.64
N ALA A 128 -9.03 30.94 -7.27
CA ALA A 128 -10.03 30.20 -8.04
C ALA A 128 -9.66 28.73 -8.37
N VAL A 129 -8.71 28.16 -7.63
CA VAL A 129 -8.34 26.73 -7.74
C VAL A 129 -9.08 25.96 -6.66
N ASN A 130 -9.86 24.95 -7.04
CA ASN A 130 -10.56 24.11 -6.07
C ASN A 130 -9.55 23.23 -5.28
N PRO A 131 -9.31 23.50 -3.99
CA PRO A 131 -8.31 22.78 -3.20
C PRO A 131 -8.73 21.34 -2.92
N TYR A 132 -10.03 21.05 -2.90
CA TYR A 132 -10.54 19.69 -2.68
C TYR A 132 -10.14 18.76 -3.84
N LYS A 133 -10.32 19.20 -5.08
CA LYS A 133 -9.87 18.44 -6.26
C LYS A 133 -8.35 18.30 -6.30
N TYR A 134 -7.63 19.38 -6.00
CA TYR A 134 -6.17 19.38 -6.07
C TYR A 134 -5.52 18.53 -5.00
N LEU A 135 -6.04 18.57 -3.78
CA LEU A 135 -5.37 17.98 -2.64
C LEU A 135 -5.93 16.62 -2.26
N VAL A 136 -7.26 16.49 -2.20
CA VAL A 136 -7.92 15.27 -1.71
C VAL A 136 -8.04 14.25 -2.83
N VAL A 137 -8.63 14.66 -3.97
CA VAL A 137 -8.97 13.71 -5.05
C VAL A 137 -7.71 13.06 -5.65
N THR A 138 -6.71 13.87 -5.98
CA THR A 138 -5.45 13.38 -6.58
C THR A 138 -4.72 12.41 -5.66
N ARG A 139 -4.58 12.74 -4.36
CA ARG A 139 -3.89 11.89 -3.37
C ARG A 139 -4.63 10.58 -3.13
N THR A 140 -5.96 10.62 -2.95
CA THR A 140 -6.76 9.41 -2.73
C THR A 140 -6.78 8.49 -3.96
N LEU A 141 -6.85 9.04 -5.17
CA LEU A 141 -6.74 8.23 -6.39
C LEU A 141 -5.34 7.62 -6.53
N ALA A 142 -4.30 8.41 -6.26
CA ALA A 142 -2.92 7.93 -6.34
C ALA A 142 -2.65 6.82 -5.32
N THR A 143 -3.14 6.92 -4.08
CA THR A 143 -3.00 5.83 -3.10
C THR A 143 -3.79 4.58 -3.50
N THR A 144 -5.03 4.76 -3.96
CA THR A 144 -5.89 3.65 -4.39
C THR A 144 -5.26 2.85 -5.54
N LEU A 145 -4.60 3.53 -6.48
CA LEU A 145 -3.95 2.88 -7.62
C LEU A 145 -2.56 2.32 -7.27
N MET A 146 -1.73 3.07 -6.54
CA MET A 146 -0.35 2.67 -6.30
C MET A 146 -0.20 1.58 -5.24
N VAL A 147 -1.08 1.48 -4.25
CA VAL A 147 -0.97 0.44 -3.20
C VAL A 147 -1.09 -0.99 -3.79
N PRO A 148 -2.10 -1.33 -4.61
CA PRO A 148 -2.17 -2.64 -5.27
C PRO A 148 -0.96 -2.92 -6.16
N LEU A 149 -0.45 -1.92 -6.88
CA LEU A 149 0.76 -2.08 -7.70
C LEU A 149 2.00 -2.38 -6.85
N LEU A 150 2.12 -1.74 -5.69
CA LEU A 150 3.18 -2.03 -4.72
C LEU A 150 3.06 -3.43 -4.14
N VAL A 151 1.84 -3.95 -3.92
CA VAL A 151 1.61 -5.33 -3.47
C VAL A 151 2.13 -6.33 -4.51
N ILE A 152 1.76 -6.16 -5.78
CA ILE A 152 2.24 -7.01 -6.87
C ILE A 152 3.77 -6.99 -6.95
N PHE A 153 4.37 -5.82 -6.78
CA PHE A 153 5.83 -5.68 -6.74
C PHE A 153 6.45 -6.38 -5.51
N ALA A 154 5.82 -6.26 -4.34
CA ALA A 154 6.24 -6.93 -3.11
C ALA A 154 6.21 -8.46 -3.27
N ASP A 155 5.20 -9.00 -3.95
CA ASP A 155 5.08 -10.43 -4.26
C ASP A 155 6.23 -10.93 -5.11
N LEU A 156 6.55 -10.20 -6.19
CA LEU A 156 7.66 -10.58 -7.07
C LEU A 156 8.99 -10.63 -6.31
N VAL A 157 9.25 -9.62 -5.49
CA VAL A 157 10.49 -9.54 -4.70
C VAL A 157 10.48 -10.57 -3.56
N GLY A 158 9.34 -10.81 -2.93
CA GLY A 158 9.19 -11.80 -1.87
C GLY A 158 9.37 -13.23 -2.35
N ILE A 159 8.80 -13.58 -3.50
CA ILE A 159 9.02 -14.89 -4.13
C ILE A 159 10.50 -15.10 -4.46
N PHE A 160 11.18 -14.04 -4.94
CA PHE A 160 12.63 -14.08 -5.15
C PHE A 160 13.41 -14.29 -3.85
N GLY A 161 13.02 -13.63 -2.76
CA GLY A 161 13.56 -13.87 -1.42
C GLY A 161 13.34 -15.30 -0.93
N GLY A 162 12.17 -15.88 -1.20
CA GLY A 162 11.87 -17.28 -0.88
C GLY A 162 12.70 -18.27 -1.69
N TYR A 163 12.93 -18.01 -2.97
CA TYR A 163 13.84 -18.80 -3.80
C TYR A 163 15.26 -18.83 -3.23
N ILE A 164 15.79 -17.67 -2.82
CA ILE A 164 17.11 -17.60 -2.17
C ILE A 164 17.08 -18.36 -0.85
N GLY A 165 16.05 -18.15 -0.01
CA GLY A 165 15.88 -18.85 1.27
C GLY A 165 15.88 -20.37 1.13
N TYR A 166 15.27 -20.90 0.07
CA TYR A 166 15.25 -22.32 -0.22
C TYR A 166 16.65 -22.82 -0.62
N ASN A 167 17.35 -22.02 -1.43
CA ASN A 167 18.67 -22.36 -1.95
C ASN A 167 19.82 -22.33 -0.94
N ILE A 168 19.59 -21.79 0.26
CA ILE A 168 20.57 -21.84 1.35
C ILE A 168 20.88 -23.30 1.75
N HIS A 169 19.90 -24.20 1.66
CA HIS A 169 20.06 -25.60 2.06
C HIS A 169 20.00 -26.59 0.89
N ASN A 170 19.26 -26.30 -0.19
CA ASN A 170 19.11 -27.18 -1.35
C ASN A 170 19.44 -26.44 -2.64
N THR A 171 20.29 -26.98 -3.49
CA THR A 171 20.57 -26.37 -4.81
C THR A 171 19.47 -26.71 -5.82
N ILE A 172 18.56 -25.78 -6.09
CA ILE A 172 17.55 -25.92 -7.14
C ILE A 172 17.53 -24.72 -8.08
N THR A 173 17.32 -25.00 -9.37
CA THR A 173 17.15 -23.96 -10.39
C THR A 173 15.79 -23.26 -10.23
N MET A 174 15.73 -21.96 -10.54
CA MET A 174 14.47 -21.17 -10.52
C MET A 174 13.32 -21.83 -11.26
N ARG A 175 13.60 -22.49 -12.40
CA ARG A 175 12.57 -23.20 -13.18
C ARG A 175 11.91 -24.34 -12.38
N ARG A 176 12.68 -25.06 -11.56
CA ARG A 176 12.15 -26.13 -10.70
C ARG A 176 11.42 -25.58 -9.48
N TYR A 177 11.78 -24.38 -9.02
CA TYR A 177 11.08 -23.70 -7.92
C TYR A 177 9.63 -23.35 -8.29
N PHE A 178 9.38 -22.92 -9.54
CA PHE A 178 8.02 -22.59 -10.00
C PHE A 178 7.21 -23.79 -10.52
N GLN A 179 7.86 -24.92 -10.83
CA GLN A 179 7.19 -26.11 -11.36
C GLN A 179 6.70 -27.08 -10.27
N LYS A 180 7.07 -26.85 -9.00
CA LYS A 180 6.60 -27.59 -7.83
C LYS A 180 5.72 -26.69 -6.98
#